data_AF-Q54B67-F1
#
_entry.id   AF-Q54B67-F1
#
_cell.length_a   1.000
_cell.length_b   1.000
_cell.length_c   1.000
_cell.angle_alpha   90.00
_cell.angle_beta   90.00
_cell.angle_gamma   90.00
#
_symmetry.space_group_name_H-M   'P 1'
#
loop_
_entity.id
_entity.type
_entity.pdbx_description
1 polymer ?
#
loop_
_entity_poly.entity_id
_entity_poly.type
_entity_poly.pdbx_seq_one_letter_code
_entity_poly.pdbx_strand_id
1 'polypeptide(L)'
;MTGKEENKQQQHVNFPWKRLVAGAVAGTADVWACHPLDRIKTQLQNNPGKSIVGTFGDIVSKGKGFTGGVNALYEGILPMTAEAIFKVGIRYFAFSWFTEQYKTTVYKGETLNKKQQFGANLLGGAFAGTIESFVVVIPCELLKVRHMTQEHNKSFGTVFRDVLREEGFQGLYKGGSATLLRQITNHMIRFPTFYAISDYLKGGDHSVHLPVWQNLSAGAIAGTASTLFNNPLDTIKTRMQKQGQNQTTMQVVRGIYQETGVKGYWAGVIPRILRVAPGQAITWAVVELVMGILEPSSKKH
;
A
#
# COMPACT_ATOMS: atom_id res chain seq x y z
N MET A 1 40.69 -6.71 29.28
CA MET A 1 39.28 -6.38 29.59
C MET A 1 38.47 -6.02 28.33
N THR A 2 38.84 -6.56 27.17
CA THR A 2 38.41 -6.13 25.83
C THR A 2 37.28 -6.98 25.21
N GLY A 3 36.69 -7.93 25.96
CA GLY A 3 35.59 -8.78 25.49
C GLY A 3 34.19 -8.37 25.97
N LYS A 4 34.07 -7.34 26.82
CA LYS A 4 32.77 -6.86 27.35
C LYS A 4 32.26 -5.57 26.69
N GLU A 5 33.05 -4.92 25.84
CA GLU A 5 32.66 -3.68 25.15
C GLU A 5 32.09 -3.92 23.74
N GLU A 6 32.47 -5.00 23.05
CA GLU A 6 31.89 -5.33 21.73
C GLU A 6 30.42 -5.79 21.82
N ASN A 7 30.02 -6.40 22.94
CA ASN A 7 28.62 -6.77 23.18
C ASN A 7 27.71 -5.59 23.57
N LYS A 8 28.25 -4.39 23.80
CA LYS A 8 27.46 -3.18 24.04
C LYS A 8 27.18 -2.38 22.77
N GLN A 9 27.94 -2.56 21.69
CA GLN A 9 27.72 -1.83 20.43
C GLN A 9 26.71 -2.51 19.49
N GLN A 10 26.44 -3.81 19.66
CA GLN A 10 25.37 -4.53 18.94
C GLN A 10 24.02 -4.52 19.68
N GLN A 11 23.88 -3.74 20.75
CA GLN A 11 22.62 -3.58 21.50
C GLN A 11 21.77 -2.38 21.05
N HIS A 12 22.14 -1.68 19.98
CA HIS A 12 21.24 -0.77 19.25
C HIS A 12 20.20 -1.55 18.42
N VAL A 13 19.59 -2.58 19.03
CA VAL A 13 18.57 -3.43 18.44
C VAL A 13 17.20 -2.89 18.85
N ASN A 14 16.52 -2.29 17.88
CA ASN A 14 15.08 -2.10 17.77
C ASN A 14 14.41 -1.21 18.83
N PHE A 15 14.26 0.08 18.51
CA PHE A 15 13.11 0.84 18.99
C PHE A 15 11.95 0.71 17.99
N PRO A 16 10.85 -0.01 18.32
CA PRO A 16 9.70 -0.16 17.43
C PRO A 16 9.07 1.17 17.01
N TRP A 17 9.08 2.16 17.91
CA TRP A 17 8.48 3.48 17.66
C TRP A 17 9.25 4.28 16.59
N LYS A 18 10.58 4.16 16.51
CA LYS A 18 11.37 4.86 15.49
C LYS A 18 11.01 4.36 14.09
N ARG A 19 10.87 3.04 13.95
CA ARG A 19 10.41 2.40 12.70
C ARG A 19 8.95 2.72 12.38
N LEU A 20 8.12 2.92 13.40
CA LEU A 20 6.75 3.41 13.23
C LEU A 20 6.76 4.82 12.66
N VAL A 21 7.52 5.75 13.26
CA VAL A 21 7.62 7.13 12.79
C VAL A 21 8.23 7.19 11.38
N ALA A 22 9.34 6.50 11.15
CA ALA A 22 9.95 6.41 9.82
C ALA A 22 8.98 5.83 8.78
N GLY A 23 8.25 4.77 9.13
CA GLY A 23 7.24 4.17 8.25
C GLY A 23 6.04 5.07 7.97
N ALA A 24 5.57 5.83 8.97
CA ALA A 24 4.47 6.77 8.81
C ALA A 24 4.89 7.95 7.91
N VAL A 25 6.05 8.56 8.17
CA VAL A 25 6.58 9.68 7.39
C VAL A 25 6.91 9.26 5.95
N ALA A 26 7.48 8.07 5.77
CA ALA A 26 7.73 7.54 4.43
C ALA A 26 6.42 7.22 3.68
N GLY A 27 5.43 6.65 4.38
CA GLY A 27 4.13 6.37 3.79
C GLY A 27 3.38 7.64 3.36
N THR A 28 3.44 8.71 4.16
CA THR A 28 2.86 10.00 3.77
C THR A 28 3.63 10.63 2.61
N ALA A 29 4.97 10.60 2.61
CA ALA A 29 5.75 11.11 1.50
C ALA A 29 5.47 10.37 0.17
N ASP A 30 5.34 9.04 0.19
CA ASP A 30 4.92 8.25 -1.00
C ASP A 30 3.54 8.69 -1.48
N VAL A 31 2.57 8.81 -0.57
CA VAL A 31 1.23 9.29 -0.91
C VAL A 31 1.32 10.65 -1.59
N TRP A 32 2.02 11.62 -1.03
CA TRP A 32 2.12 12.96 -1.60
C TRP A 32 2.79 13.00 -2.97
N ALA A 33 3.83 12.21 -3.19
CA ALA A 33 4.50 12.18 -4.48
C ALA A 33 3.70 11.43 -5.56
N CYS A 34 3.04 10.32 -5.19
CA CYS A 34 2.41 9.40 -6.12
C CYS A 34 0.91 9.67 -6.34
N HIS A 35 0.27 10.49 -5.51
CA HIS A 35 -1.17 10.73 -5.54
C HIS A 35 -1.70 11.25 -6.89
N PRO A 36 -1.00 12.12 -7.64
CA PRO A 36 -1.44 12.48 -9.00
C PRO A 36 -1.61 11.28 -9.93
N LEU A 37 -0.71 10.30 -9.87
CA LEU A 37 -0.81 9.06 -10.67
C LEU A 37 -1.96 8.18 -10.20
N ASP A 38 -2.17 8.08 -8.88
CA ASP A 38 -3.30 7.36 -8.29
C ASP A 38 -4.66 7.96 -8.72
N ARG A 39 -4.76 9.29 -8.77
CA ARG A 39 -5.96 9.99 -9.22
C ARG A 39 -6.27 9.68 -10.69
N ILE A 40 -5.28 9.80 -11.56
CA ILE A 40 -5.40 9.50 -13.00
C ILE A 40 -5.75 8.02 -13.22
N LYS A 41 -5.06 7.10 -12.53
CA LYS A 41 -5.36 5.66 -12.55
C LYS A 41 -6.84 5.43 -12.23
N THR A 42 -7.31 5.98 -11.12
CA THR A 42 -8.68 5.75 -10.63
C THR A 42 -9.70 6.29 -11.61
N GLN A 43 -9.46 7.44 -12.24
CA GLN A 43 -10.38 7.98 -13.27
C GLN A 43 -10.39 7.13 -14.55
N LEU A 44 -9.22 6.68 -15.02
CA LEU A 44 -9.12 5.81 -16.20
C LEU A 44 -9.78 4.44 -16.00
N GLN A 45 -9.65 3.86 -14.81
CA GLN A 45 -10.29 2.58 -14.47
C GLN A 45 -11.82 2.68 -14.45
N ASN A 46 -12.37 3.87 -14.20
CA ASN A 46 -13.80 4.11 -14.18
C ASN A 46 -14.38 4.61 -15.50
N ASN A 47 -13.54 5.14 -16.39
CA ASN A 47 -13.92 5.61 -17.72
C ASN A 47 -13.00 4.98 -18.77
N PRO A 48 -13.09 3.65 -18.97
CA PRO A 48 -12.26 2.98 -19.96
C PRO A 48 -12.59 3.55 -21.35
N GLY A 49 -11.59 4.07 -22.04
CA GLY A 49 -11.73 4.74 -23.35
C GLY A 49 -11.14 6.15 -23.41
N LYS A 50 -10.97 6.83 -22.27
CA LYS A 50 -10.25 8.12 -22.24
C LYS A 50 -8.74 7.91 -22.29
N SER A 51 -8.03 8.82 -22.96
CA SER A 51 -6.57 8.85 -22.96
C SER A 51 -6.03 9.37 -21.62
N ILE A 52 -4.77 9.05 -21.29
CA ILE A 52 -4.11 9.55 -20.07
C ILE A 52 -4.08 11.08 -20.08
N VAL A 53 -3.69 11.68 -21.22
CA VAL A 53 -3.61 13.13 -21.39
C VAL A 53 -5.00 13.77 -21.31
N GLY A 54 -6.01 13.15 -21.91
CA GLY A 54 -7.40 13.62 -21.82
C GLY A 54 -7.94 13.56 -20.39
N THR A 55 -7.61 12.50 -19.65
CA THR A 55 -8.01 12.36 -18.25
C THR A 55 -7.32 13.38 -17.36
N PHE A 56 -6.02 13.61 -17.57
CA PHE A 56 -5.28 14.68 -16.89
C PHE A 56 -5.91 16.05 -17.17
N GLY A 57 -6.16 16.35 -18.45
CA GLY A 57 -6.81 17.58 -18.87
C GLY A 57 -8.18 17.75 -18.24
N ASP A 58 -9.01 16.70 -18.22
CA ASP A 58 -10.32 16.71 -17.56
C ASP A 58 -10.22 16.99 -16.05
N ILE A 59 -9.28 16.36 -15.34
CA ILE A 59 -9.09 16.60 -13.90
C ILE A 59 -8.66 18.04 -13.65
N VAL A 60 -7.70 18.55 -14.42
CA VAL A 60 -7.16 19.91 -14.25
C VAL A 60 -8.19 20.98 -14.62
N SER A 61 -8.99 20.74 -15.66
CA SER A 61 -9.97 21.71 -16.16
C SER A 61 -11.31 21.68 -15.42
N LYS A 62 -11.77 20.50 -14.98
CA LYS A 62 -13.10 20.33 -14.37
C LYS A 62 -13.05 20.11 -12.86
N GLY A 63 -11.90 19.68 -12.32
CA GLY A 63 -11.75 19.43 -10.89
C GLY A 63 -11.83 20.72 -10.08
N LYS A 64 -12.61 20.69 -8.99
CA LYS A 64 -12.79 21.83 -8.07
C LYS A 64 -12.31 21.53 -6.63
N GLY A 65 -11.48 20.51 -6.44
CA GLY A 65 -10.92 20.07 -5.14
C GLY A 65 -9.44 20.42 -4.96
N PHE A 66 -9.08 21.01 -3.81
CA PHE A 66 -7.94 21.94 -3.61
C PHE A 66 -7.91 23.11 -4.62
N THR A 67 -9.13 23.64 -4.81
CA THR A 67 -9.59 24.77 -5.65
C THR A 67 -9.24 24.74 -7.15
N GLY A 68 -8.80 23.59 -7.65
CA GLY A 68 -8.78 23.27 -9.07
C GLY A 68 -7.43 23.47 -9.76
N GLY A 69 -7.42 23.37 -11.09
CA GLY A 69 -6.17 23.32 -11.85
C GLY A 69 -5.36 22.07 -11.52
N VAL A 70 -4.03 22.19 -11.51
CA VAL A 70 -3.12 21.08 -11.19
C VAL A 70 -3.34 20.55 -9.77
N ASN A 71 -3.80 21.39 -8.86
CA ASN A 71 -4.09 21.00 -7.47
C ASN A 71 -5.28 20.04 -7.36
N ALA A 72 -6.14 19.93 -8.39
CA ALA A 72 -7.20 18.92 -8.46
C ALA A 72 -6.67 17.48 -8.45
N LEU A 73 -5.42 17.27 -8.85
CA LEU A 73 -4.74 15.98 -8.73
C LEU A 73 -4.56 15.56 -7.27
N TYR A 74 -4.54 16.55 -6.36
CA TYR A 74 -4.35 16.35 -4.93
C TYR A 74 -5.65 16.18 -4.14
N GLU A 75 -6.80 16.25 -4.81
CA GLU A 75 -8.09 15.98 -4.20
C GLU A 75 -8.14 14.60 -3.54
N GLY A 76 -8.57 14.55 -2.29
CA GLY A 76 -8.61 13.31 -1.49
C GLY A 76 -7.26 12.89 -0.87
N ILE A 77 -6.22 13.74 -0.87
CA ILE A 77 -4.93 13.39 -0.27
C ILE A 77 -4.97 13.26 1.26
N LEU A 78 -5.80 14.08 1.92
CA LEU A 78 -5.92 14.08 3.39
C LEU A 78 -6.39 12.71 3.92
N PRO A 79 -7.51 12.13 3.44
CA PRO A 79 -7.91 10.81 3.90
C PRO A 79 -6.87 9.73 3.59
N MET A 80 -6.10 9.83 2.49
CA MET A 80 -5.00 8.88 2.25
C MET A 80 -3.83 9.03 3.19
N THR A 81 -3.48 10.26 3.53
CA THR A 81 -2.41 10.55 4.48
C THR A 81 -2.80 10.00 5.86
N ALA A 82 -4.06 10.25 6.27
CA ALA A 82 -4.62 9.66 7.48
C ALA A 82 -4.60 8.13 7.43
N GLU A 83 -5.08 7.52 6.34
CA GLU A 83 -5.04 6.07 6.13
C GLU A 83 -3.62 5.53 6.30
N ALA A 84 -2.62 6.14 5.67
CA ALA A 84 -1.22 5.70 5.77
C ALA A 84 -0.70 5.70 7.21
N ILE A 85 -1.00 6.77 7.97
CA ILE A 85 -0.59 6.89 9.38
C ILE A 85 -1.33 5.87 10.25
N PHE A 86 -2.66 5.80 10.15
CA PHE A 86 -3.47 4.87 10.95
C PHE A 86 -3.12 3.41 10.67
N LYS A 87 -2.91 3.08 9.39
CA LYS A 87 -2.48 1.76 8.95
C LYS A 87 -1.18 1.34 9.63
N VAL A 88 -0.17 2.22 9.61
CA VAL A 88 1.12 1.95 10.24
C VAL A 88 0.96 1.80 11.76
N GLY A 89 0.21 2.69 12.41
CA GLY A 89 -0.05 2.63 13.85
C GLY A 89 -0.73 1.33 14.29
N ILE A 90 -1.83 0.96 13.65
CA ILE A 90 -2.60 -0.26 13.97
C ILE A 90 -1.77 -1.51 13.71
N ARG A 91 -1.01 -1.57 12.61
CA ARG A 91 -0.13 -2.71 12.33
C ARG A 91 0.88 -2.94 13.43
N TYR A 92 1.59 -1.88 13.87
CA TYR A 92 2.60 -2.01 14.93
C TYR A 92 1.97 -2.32 16.29
N PHE A 93 0.81 -1.73 16.60
CA PHE A 93 0.08 -2.03 17.82
C PHE A 93 -0.35 -3.51 17.85
N ALA A 94 -1.03 -3.98 16.81
CA ALA A 94 -1.50 -5.36 16.71
C ALA A 94 -0.34 -6.37 16.71
N PHE A 95 0.78 -6.06 16.04
CA PHE A 95 1.97 -6.89 16.05
C PHE A 95 2.59 -6.99 17.45
N SER A 96 2.75 -5.86 18.13
CA SER A 96 3.35 -5.81 19.47
C SER A 96 2.46 -6.53 20.48
N TRP A 97 1.15 -6.27 20.44
CA TRP A 97 0.18 -6.96 21.29
C TRP A 97 0.21 -8.47 21.06
N PHE A 98 0.18 -8.92 19.81
CA PHE A 98 0.20 -10.35 19.51
C PHE A 98 1.50 -11.02 19.95
N THR A 99 2.65 -10.42 19.63
CA THR A 99 3.95 -11.01 19.98
C THR A 99 4.16 -11.07 21.49
N GLU A 100 3.71 -10.07 22.25
CA GLU A 100 3.69 -10.13 23.72
C GLU A 100 2.78 -11.25 24.23
N GLN A 101 1.53 -11.31 23.76
CA GLN A 101 0.60 -12.36 24.18
C GLN A 101 1.14 -13.76 23.83
N TYR A 102 1.66 -13.95 22.62
CA TYR A 102 2.22 -15.21 22.17
C TYR A 102 3.43 -15.64 23.01
N LYS A 103 4.35 -14.72 23.31
CA LYS A 103 5.50 -14.99 24.19
C LYS A 103 5.05 -15.37 25.60
N THR A 104 4.05 -14.67 26.13
CA THR A 104 3.56 -14.87 27.50
C THR A 104 2.78 -16.17 27.63
N THR A 105 1.89 -16.48 26.70
CA THR A 105 1.03 -17.67 26.73
C THR A 105 1.77 -18.94 26.33
N VAL A 106 2.58 -18.92 25.27
CA VAL A 106 3.21 -20.14 24.73
C VAL A 106 4.54 -20.44 25.42
N TYR A 107 5.31 -19.41 25.76
CA TYR A 107 6.68 -19.56 26.28
C TYR A 107 6.86 -19.04 27.71
N LYS A 108 5.77 -18.71 28.42
CA LYS A 108 5.79 -18.27 29.83
C LYS A 108 6.79 -17.13 30.11
N GLY A 109 7.04 -16.27 29.11
CA GLY A 109 7.96 -15.14 29.23
C GLY A 109 9.45 -15.48 29.04
N GLU A 110 9.82 -16.73 28.78
CA GLU A 110 11.21 -17.11 28.50
C GLU A 110 11.76 -16.44 27.22
N THR A 111 13.08 -16.28 27.17
CA THR A 111 13.78 -15.75 26.00
C THR A 111 13.67 -16.75 24.83
N LEU A 112 12.99 -16.31 23.77
CA LEU A 112 12.76 -17.11 22.57
C LEU A 112 14.06 -17.37 21.81
N ASN A 113 14.25 -18.62 21.38
CA ASN A 113 15.30 -18.94 20.40
C ASN A 113 14.97 -18.32 19.02
N LYS A 114 16.00 -18.12 18.17
CA LYS A 114 15.82 -17.51 16.82
C LYS A 114 14.69 -18.14 16.01
N LYS A 115 14.54 -19.48 16.03
CA LYS A 115 13.44 -20.18 15.32
C LYS A 115 12.06 -19.88 15.92
N GLN A 116 11.96 -19.85 17.25
CA GLN A 116 10.70 -19.56 17.94
C GLN A 116 10.29 -18.09 17.75
N GLN A 117 11.27 -17.18 17.79
CA GLN A 117 11.04 -15.77 17.50
C GLN A 117 10.64 -15.53 16.04
N PHE A 118 11.22 -16.28 15.10
CA PHE A 118 10.76 -16.25 13.70
C PHE A 118 9.30 -16.69 13.58
N GLY A 119 8.91 -17.79 14.23
CA GLY A 119 7.51 -18.25 14.25
C GLY A 119 6.56 -17.23 14.87
N ALA A 120 6.93 -16.65 16.02
CA ALA A 120 6.16 -15.59 16.68
C ALA A 120 6.00 -14.35 15.80
N ASN A 121 7.08 -13.93 15.12
CA ASN A 121 7.05 -12.79 14.21
C ASN A 121 6.21 -13.08 12.96
N LEU A 122 6.23 -14.31 12.45
CA LEU A 122 5.42 -14.71 11.29
C LEU A 122 3.93 -14.66 11.63
N LEU A 123 3.53 -15.28 12.75
CA LEU A 123 2.15 -15.27 13.23
C LEU A 123 1.69 -13.86 13.63
N GLY A 124 2.54 -13.10 14.32
CA GLY A 124 2.27 -11.71 14.68
C GLY A 124 2.12 -10.80 13.46
N GLY A 125 2.95 -11.02 12.43
CA GLY A 125 2.84 -10.32 11.15
C GLY A 125 1.53 -10.62 10.43
N ALA A 126 1.13 -11.90 10.38
CA ALA A 126 -0.14 -12.32 9.78
C ALA A 126 -1.35 -11.74 10.53
N PHE A 127 -1.34 -11.78 11.87
CA PHE A 127 -2.38 -11.21 12.71
C PHE A 127 -2.48 -9.69 12.51
N ALA A 128 -1.35 -8.99 12.61
CA ALA A 128 -1.29 -7.55 12.44
C ALA A 128 -1.80 -7.10 11.07
N GLY A 129 -1.36 -7.78 10.00
CA GLY A 129 -1.80 -7.48 8.64
C GLY A 129 -3.30 -7.73 8.43
N THR A 130 -3.87 -8.73 9.10
CA THR A 130 -5.31 -9.03 9.05
C THR A 130 -6.11 -7.93 9.75
N ILE A 131 -5.75 -7.57 10.98
CA ILE A 131 -6.43 -6.50 11.74
C ILE A 131 -6.31 -5.16 11.01
N GLU A 132 -5.12 -4.81 10.54
CA GLU A 132 -4.89 -3.62 9.71
C GLU A 132 -5.82 -3.59 8.50
N SER A 133 -5.93 -4.72 7.79
CA SER A 133 -6.74 -4.81 6.58
C SER A 133 -8.22 -4.59 6.86
N PHE A 134 -8.77 -5.24 7.89
CA PHE A 134 -10.18 -5.12 8.24
C PHE A 134 -10.53 -3.75 8.82
N VAL A 135 -9.71 -3.23 9.73
CA VAL A 135 -10.05 -2.00 10.48
C VAL A 135 -9.82 -0.75 9.65
N VAL A 136 -8.76 -0.71 8.83
CA VAL A 136 -8.35 0.51 8.12
C VAL A 136 -8.46 0.33 6.61
N VAL A 137 -7.76 -0.65 6.04
CA VAL A 137 -7.52 -0.68 4.59
C VAL A 137 -8.81 -0.86 3.81
N ILE A 138 -9.64 -1.84 4.15
CA ILE A 138 -10.87 -2.11 3.41
C ILE A 138 -11.84 -0.91 3.45
N PRO A 139 -12.23 -0.36 4.62
CA PRO A 139 -13.14 0.79 4.65
C PRO A 139 -12.53 2.03 4.00
N CYS A 140 -11.26 2.36 4.27
CA CYS A 140 -10.62 3.54 3.68
C CYS A 140 -10.47 3.43 2.17
N GLU A 141 -10.10 2.26 1.63
CA GLU A 141 -9.92 2.07 0.18
C GLU A 141 -11.27 2.17 -0.56
N LEU A 142 -12.37 1.69 0.04
CA LEU A 142 -13.72 1.88 -0.51
C LEU A 142 -14.11 3.37 -0.52
N LEU A 143 -13.92 4.06 0.60
CA LEU A 143 -14.25 5.49 0.71
C LEU A 143 -13.40 6.34 -0.22
N LYS A 144 -12.10 6.01 -0.38
CA LYS A 144 -11.18 6.63 -1.33
C LYS A 144 -11.71 6.51 -2.75
N VAL A 145 -12.07 5.30 -3.18
CA VAL A 145 -12.59 5.08 -4.53
C VAL A 145 -13.88 5.86 -4.77
N ARG A 146 -14.83 5.87 -3.81
CA ARG A 146 -16.07 6.65 -3.93
C ARG A 146 -15.84 8.15 -3.98
N HIS A 147 -15.00 8.66 -3.08
CA HIS A 147 -14.67 10.08 -3.03
C HIS A 147 -13.98 10.54 -4.32
N MET A 148 -13.10 9.72 -4.90
CA MET A 148 -12.45 10.02 -6.18
C MET A 148 -13.39 9.94 -7.39
N THR A 149 -14.43 9.11 -7.33
CA THR A 149 -15.28 8.84 -8.50
C THR A 149 -16.53 9.68 -8.58
N GLN A 150 -17.00 10.25 -7.47
CA GLN A 150 -18.17 11.13 -7.47
C GLN A 150 -17.81 12.52 -8.03
N GLU A 151 -18.64 13.03 -8.94
CA GLU A 151 -18.46 14.35 -9.56
C GLU A 151 -18.77 15.52 -8.61
N HIS A 152 -19.48 15.25 -7.51
CA HIS A 152 -19.80 16.26 -6.51
C HIS A 152 -18.73 16.30 -5.43
N ASN A 153 -18.29 17.52 -5.11
CA ASN A 153 -17.30 17.91 -4.10
C ASN A 153 -17.77 17.60 -2.66
N LYS A 154 -18.17 16.35 -2.42
CA LYS A 154 -18.63 15.83 -1.13
C LYS A 154 -17.39 15.56 -0.29
N SER A 155 -17.36 16.15 0.90
CA SER A 155 -16.34 15.85 1.91
C SER A 155 -16.24 14.34 2.18
N PHE A 156 -15.05 13.86 2.51
CA PHE A 156 -14.85 12.45 2.87
C PHE A 156 -15.83 11.99 3.97
N GLY A 157 -16.14 12.88 4.92
CA GLY A 157 -17.10 12.59 6.00
C GLY A 157 -18.54 12.42 5.50
N THR A 158 -18.95 13.15 4.47
CA THR A 158 -20.29 12.97 3.88
C THR A 158 -20.35 11.68 3.07
N VAL A 159 -19.30 11.33 2.33
CA VAL A 159 -19.21 10.01 1.65
C VAL A 159 -19.31 8.86 2.66
N PHE A 160 -18.60 8.96 3.79
CA PHE A 160 -18.67 7.96 4.86
C PHE A 160 -20.09 7.84 5.44
N ARG A 161 -20.73 8.98 5.75
CA ARG A 161 -22.10 9.00 6.26
C ARG A 161 -23.09 8.43 5.25
N ASP A 162 -22.95 8.76 3.98
CA ASP A 162 -23.83 8.29 2.91
C ASP A 162 -23.69 6.76 2.75
N VAL A 163 -22.46 6.22 2.78
CA VAL A 163 -22.23 4.77 2.76
C VAL A 163 -22.87 4.08 3.96
N LEU A 164 -22.69 4.61 5.17
CA LEU A 164 -23.30 4.03 6.37
C LEU A 164 -24.82 4.08 6.34
N ARG A 165 -25.41 5.15 5.81
CA ARG A 165 -26.86 5.35 5.76
C ARG A 165 -27.52 4.49 4.68
N GLU A 166 -26.89 4.36 3.52
CA GLU A 166 -27.46 3.68 2.36
C GLU A 166 -27.13 2.18 2.32
N GLU A 167 -25.93 1.78 2.75
CA GLU A 167 -25.44 0.40 2.63
C GLU A 167 -25.15 -0.27 3.98
N GLY A 168 -25.21 0.50 5.07
CA GLY A 168 -24.86 0.03 6.41
C GLY A 168 -23.36 -0.27 6.58
N PHE A 169 -23.02 -0.86 7.72
CA PHE A 169 -21.63 -1.24 8.03
C PHE A 169 -21.04 -2.27 7.05
N GLN A 170 -21.87 -3.15 6.49
CA GLN A 170 -21.43 -4.12 5.48
C GLN A 170 -21.02 -3.45 4.18
N GLY A 171 -21.58 -2.28 3.84
CA GLY A 171 -21.20 -1.48 2.69
C GLY A 171 -19.72 -1.08 2.69
N LEU A 172 -19.13 -0.83 3.86
CA LEU A 172 -17.71 -0.50 4.00
C LEU A 172 -16.78 -1.63 3.58
N TYR A 173 -17.24 -2.88 3.67
CA TYR A 173 -16.48 -4.07 3.30
C TYR A 173 -16.75 -4.53 1.87
N LYS A 174 -17.48 -3.73 1.10
CA LYS A 174 -17.84 -4.08 -0.27
C LYS A 174 -16.61 -4.07 -1.18
N GLY A 175 -16.43 -5.17 -1.91
CA GLY A 175 -15.21 -5.43 -2.68
C GLY A 175 -14.03 -5.88 -1.81
N GLY A 176 -14.25 -6.19 -0.52
CA GLY A 176 -13.22 -6.74 0.37
C GLY A 176 -12.63 -8.05 -0.17
N SER A 177 -13.46 -8.95 -0.72
CA SER A 177 -12.98 -10.19 -1.35
C SER A 177 -12.09 -9.92 -2.58
N ALA A 178 -12.48 -9.00 -3.45
CA ALA A 178 -11.67 -8.57 -4.58
C ALA A 178 -10.36 -7.89 -4.12
N THR A 179 -10.40 -7.17 -3.00
CA THR A 179 -9.23 -6.54 -2.37
C THR A 179 -8.28 -7.59 -1.81
N LEU A 180 -8.78 -8.58 -1.09
CA LEU A 180 -7.99 -9.68 -0.56
C LEU A 180 -7.37 -10.49 -1.70
N LEU A 181 -8.15 -10.84 -2.73
CA LEU A 181 -7.65 -11.53 -3.91
C LEU A 181 -6.54 -10.73 -4.58
N ARG A 182 -6.70 -9.40 -4.72
CA ARG A 182 -5.64 -8.50 -5.21
C ARG A 182 -4.39 -8.55 -4.34
N GLN A 183 -4.51 -8.50 -3.02
CA GLN A 183 -3.33 -8.53 -2.13
C GLN A 183 -2.60 -9.88 -2.23
N ILE A 184 -3.35 -10.98 -2.24
CA ILE A 184 -2.81 -12.34 -2.39
C ILE A 184 -2.04 -12.45 -3.70
N THR A 185 -2.70 -12.15 -4.83
CA THR A 185 -2.09 -12.22 -6.16
C THR A 185 -0.89 -11.28 -6.30
N ASN A 186 -0.95 -10.09 -5.70
CA ASN A 186 0.19 -9.17 -5.66
C ASN A 186 1.39 -9.75 -4.92
N HIS A 187 1.20 -10.37 -3.76
CA HIS A 187 2.29 -11.01 -3.03
C HIS A 187 2.81 -12.27 -3.74
N MET A 188 1.91 -13.07 -4.31
CA MET A 188 2.25 -14.30 -5.05
C MET A 188 3.12 -14.04 -6.28
N ILE A 189 3.00 -12.87 -6.91
CA ILE A 189 3.79 -12.55 -8.11
C ILE A 189 4.99 -11.69 -7.76
N ARG A 190 4.79 -10.66 -6.93
CA ARG A 190 5.83 -9.68 -6.65
C ARG A 190 7.02 -10.28 -5.92
N PHE A 191 6.79 -11.10 -4.89
CA PHE A 191 7.90 -11.66 -4.12
C PHE A 191 8.72 -12.66 -4.95
N PRO A 192 8.12 -13.69 -5.61
CA PRO A 192 8.90 -14.59 -6.43
C PRO A 192 9.63 -13.89 -7.57
N THR A 193 8.98 -12.92 -8.24
CA THR A 193 9.64 -12.16 -9.31
C THR A 193 10.82 -11.35 -8.76
N PHE A 194 10.66 -10.70 -7.60
CA PHE A 194 11.74 -9.96 -6.97
C PHE A 194 12.90 -10.88 -6.61
N TYR A 195 12.64 -12.01 -5.95
CA TYR A 195 13.69 -12.96 -5.57
C TYR A 195 14.38 -13.57 -6.78
N ALA A 196 13.65 -13.94 -7.83
CA ALA A 196 14.23 -14.49 -9.05
C ALA A 196 15.17 -13.48 -9.74
N ILE A 197 14.79 -12.20 -9.80
CA ILE A 197 15.63 -11.16 -10.40
C ILE A 197 16.82 -10.85 -9.48
N SER A 198 16.60 -10.73 -8.17
CA SER A 198 17.68 -10.49 -7.23
C SER A 198 18.69 -11.64 -7.20
N ASP A 199 18.24 -12.89 -7.29
CA ASP A 199 19.11 -14.07 -7.35
C ASP A 199 19.93 -14.10 -8.66
N TYR A 200 19.26 -13.81 -9.78
CA TYR A 200 19.93 -13.64 -11.06
C TYR A 200 21.00 -12.54 -11.03
N LEU A 201 20.70 -11.39 -10.43
CA LEU A 201 21.66 -10.28 -10.28
C LEU A 201 22.81 -10.59 -9.31
N LYS A 202 22.58 -11.47 -8.33
CA LYS A 202 23.61 -11.94 -7.39
C LYS A 202 24.50 -13.04 -7.97
N GLY A 203 24.16 -13.61 -9.13
CA GLY A 203 24.94 -14.66 -9.76
C GLY A 203 25.06 -15.94 -8.92
N GLY A 204 24.07 -16.22 -8.06
CA GLY A 204 24.06 -17.37 -7.16
C GLY A 204 24.76 -17.15 -5.80
N ASP A 205 25.50 -16.05 -5.62
CA ASP A 205 26.11 -15.71 -4.33
C ASP A 205 25.15 -14.87 -3.47
N HIS A 206 24.45 -15.55 -2.56
CA HIS A 206 23.48 -14.93 -1.67
C HIS A 206 24.09 -13.94 -0.66
N SER A 207 25.41 -14.01 -0.43
CA SER A 207 26.13 -13.12 0.48
C SER A 207 26.37 -11.73 -0.12
N VAL A 208 26.23 -11.58 -1.44
CA VAL A 208 26.37 -10.29 -2.12
C VAL A 208 25.18 -9.38 -1.77
N HIS A 209 25.49 -8.24 -1.17
CA HIS A 209 24.54 -7.15 -1.01
C HIS A 209 24.46 -6.35 -2.32
N LEU A 210 23.30 -6.45 -2.98
CA LEU A 210 23.05 -5.69 -4.21
C LEU A 210 23.06 -4.18 -3.91
N PRO A 211 23.74 -3.36 -4.73
CA PRO A 211 23.64 -1.91 -4.66
C PRO A 211 22.18 -1.45 -4.83
N VAL A 212 21.86 -0.28 -4.25
CA VAL A 212 20.50 0.26 -4.18
C VAL A 212 19.81 0.29 -5.54
N TRP A 213 20.53 0.70 -6.60
CA TRP A 213 19.96 0.78 -7.95
C TRP A 213 19.53 -0.59 -8.50
N GLN A 214 20.27 -1.66 -8.21
CA GLN A 214 19.91 -3.02 -8.63
C GLN A 214 18.68 -3.54 -7.88
N ASN A 215 18.60 -3.27 -6.57
CA ASN A 215 17.40 -3.58 -5.79
C ASN A 215 16.18 -2.80 -6.27
N LEU A 216 16.36 -1.51 -6.62
CA LEU A 216 15.29 -0.69 -7.20
C LEU A 216 14.85 -1.23 -8.56
N SER A 217 15.77 -1.62 -9.43
CA SER A 217 15.45 -2.23 -10.74
C SER A 217 14.72 -3.55 -10.58
N ALA A 218 15.20 -4.45 -9.70
CA ALA A 218 14.50 -5.70 -9.39
C ALA A 218 13.10 -5.44 -8.83
N GLY A 219 12.97 -4.48 -7.92
CA GLY A 219 11.68 -4.05 -7.35
C GLY A 219 10.73 -3.46 -8.40
N ALA A 220 11.26 -2.68 -9.35
CA ALA A 220 10.48 -2.07 -10.42
C ALA A 220 9.97 -3.12 -11.43
N ILE A 221 10.81 -4.07 -11.84
CA ILE A 221 10.40 -5.16 -12.73
C ILE A 221 9.37 -6.05 -12.03
N ALA A 222 9.64 -6.44 -10.78
CA ALA A 222 8.71 -7.25 -9.99
C ALA A 222 7.35 -6.55 -9.78
N GLY A 223 7.36 -5.25 -9.47
CA GLY A 223 6.14 -4.47 -9.32
C GLY A 223 5.40 -4.24 -10.64
N THR A 224 6.12 -4.18 -11.77
CA THR A 224 5.53 -4.09 -13.11
C THR A 224 4.85 -5.40 -13.49
N ALA A 225 5.54 -6.54 -13.31
CA ALA A 225 4.98 -7.87 -13.56
C ALA A 225 3.72 -8.12 -12.71
N SER A 226 3.77 -7.82 -11.41
CA SER A 226 2.60 -7.97 -10.54
C SER A 226 1.47 -7.02 -10.93
N THR A 227 1.79 -5.80 -11.37
CA THR A 227 0.80 -4.84 -11.87
C THR A 227 0.10 -5.33 -13.12
N LEU A 228 0.84 -5.87 -14.10
CA LEU A 228 0.27 -6.38 -15.35
C LEU A 228 -0.73 -7.52 -15.11
N PHE A 229 -0.42 -8.40 -14.17
CA PHE A 229 -1.31 -9.52 -13.80
C PHE A 229 -2.52 -9.06 -12.98
N ASN A 230 -2.33 -8.12 -12.05
CA ASN A 230 -3.39 -7.69 -11.14
C ASN A 230 -4.28 -6.58 -11.69
N ASN A 231 -3.92 -5.93 -12.80
CA ASN A 231 -4.70 -4.82 -13.32
C ASN A 231 -6.16 -5.18 -13.67
N PRO A 232 -6.46 -6.35 -14.25
CA PRO A 232 -7.83 -6.80 -14.44
C PRO A 232 -8.64 -6.85 -13.14
N LEU A 233 -8.06 -7.41 -12.08
CA LEU A 233 -8.70 -7.51 -10.76
C LEU A 233 -8.91 -6.13 -10.12
N ASP A 234 -7.92 -5.24 -10.22
CA ASP A 234 -8.05 -3.85 -9.78
C ASP A 234 -9.21 -3.15 -10.50
N THR A 235 -9.31 -3.30 -11.83
CA THR A 235 -10.35 -2.63 -12.61
C THR A 235 -11.75 -3.12 -12.23
N ILE A 236 -11.92 -4.44 -12.09
CA ILE A 236 -13.18 -5.04 -11.63
C ILE A 236 -13.54 -4.54 -10.23
N LYS A 237 -12.57 -4.53 -9.31
CA LYS A 237 -12.76 -4.02 -7.94
C LYS A 237 -13.21 -2.55 -7.95
N THR A 238 -12.47 -1.68 -8.63
CA THR A 238 -12.75 -0.23 -8.66
C THR A 238 -14.16 0.03 -9.18
N ARG A 239 -14.58 -0.71 -10.22
CA ARG A 239 -15.91 -0.58 -10.81
C ARG A 239 -17.02 -1.12 -9.90
N MET A 240 -16.78 -2.24 -9.22
CA MET A 240 -17.68 -2.77 -8.17
C MET A 240 -17.84 -1.80 -6.99
N GLN A 241 -16.78 -1.07 -6.62
CA GLN A 241 -16.81 -0.10 -5.52
C GLN A 241 -17.52 1.21 -5.89
N LYS A 242 -17.56 1.56 -7.19
CA LYS A 242 -18.30 2.70 -7.73
C LYS A 242 -19.82 2.48 -7.76
N GLN A 243 -20.29 1.31 -8.22
CA GLN A 243 -21.70 1.09 -8.56
C GLN A 243 -22.66 0.75 -7.39
N GLY A 244 -22.21 0.74 -6.12
CA GLY A 244 -23.09 0.41 -4.97
C GLY A 244 -23.62 -1.04 -5.02
N GLN A 245 -24.50 -1.45 -4.10
CA GLN A 245 -24.86 -2.87 -3.87
C GLN A 245 -25.48 -3.65 -5.05
N ASN A 246 -25.87 -2.99 -6.15
CA ASN A 246 -26.76 -3.59 -7.14
C ASN A 246 -26.13 -4.53 -8.18
N GLN A 247 -24.80 -4.76 -8.16
CA GLN A 247 -24.16 -5.62 -9.16
C GLN A 247 -23.22 -6.67 -8.57
N THR A 248 -23.39 -7.89 -9.07
CA THR A 248 -22.49 -9.04 -8.85
C THR A 248 -21.17 -8.85 -9.61
N THR A 249 -20.11 -9.51 -9.16
CA THR A 249 -18.80 -9.47 -9.84
C THR A 249 -18.92 -9.89 -11.32
N MET A 250 -19.75 -10.89 -11.62
CA MET A 250 -19.95 -11.36 -12.99
C MET A 250 -20.64 -10.32 -13.88
N GLN A 251 -21.59 -9.56 -13.35
CA GLN A 251 -22.21 -8.45 -14.08
C GLN A 251 -21.19 -7.36 -14.40
N VAL A 252 -20.33 -7.01 -13.44
CA VAL A 252 -19.26 -6.02 -13.67
C VAL A 252 -18.26 -6.52 -14.72
N VAL A 253 -17.85 -7.79 -14.64
CA VAL A 253 -16.95 -8.41 -15.64
C VAL A 253 -17.58 -8.34 -17.03
N ARG A 254 -18.84 -8.77 -17.19
CA ARG A 254 -19.54 -8.70 -18.48
C ARG A 254 -19.72 -7.27 -18.96
N GLY A 255 -20.06 -6.34 -18.06
CA GLY A 255 -20.21 -4.92 -18.39
C GLY A 255 -18.93 -4.29 -18.93
N ILE A 256 -17.77 -4.58 -18.34
CA ILE A 256 -16.47 -4.11 -18.85
C ILE A 256 -16.23 -4.64 -20.27
N TYR A 257 -16.45 -5.95 -20.47
CA TYR A 257 -16.24 -6.58 -21.76
C TYR A 257 -17.16 -6.01 -22.84
N GLN A 258 -18.43 -5.76 -22.52
CA GLN A 258 -19.41 -5.21 -23.46
C GLN A 258 -19.11 -3.76 -23.84
N GLU A 259 -18.63 -2.93 -22.91
CA GLU A 259 -18.36 -1.51 -23.18
C GLU A 259 -17.03 -1.26 -23.89
N THR A 260 -15.97 -1.96 -23.51
CA THR A 260 -14.59 -1.65 -23.96
C THR A 260 -13.78 -2.85 -24.38
N GLY A 261 -14.38 -4.04 -24.36
CA GLY A 261 -13.70 -5.30 -24.66
C GLY A 261 -12.58 -5.61 -23.67
N VAL A 262 -11.68 -6.50 -24.11
CA VAL A 262 -10.56 -7.00 -23.29
C VAL A 262 -9.63 -5.87 -22.82
N LYS A 263 -9.47 -4.80 -23.62
CA LYS A 263 -8.61 -3.66 -23.27
C LYS A 263 -9.10 -2.92 -22.03
N GLY A 264 -10.41 -2.97 -21.73
CA GLY A 264 -10.99 -2.34 -20.54
C GLY A 264 -10.36 -2.82 -19.23
N TYR A 265 -9.97 -4.10 -19.13
CA TYR A 265 -9.34 -4.66 -17.93
C TYR A 265 -7.93 -4.13 -17.66
N TRP A 266 -7.24 -3.62 -18.68
CA TRP A 266 -5.91 -3.00 -18.56
C TRP A 266 -5.98 -1.47 -18.48
N ALA A 267 -7.17 -0.89 -18.32
CA ALA A 267 -7.32 0.54 -18.10
C ALA A 267 -6.54 0.98 -16.84
N GLY A 268 -5.81 2.10 -16.95
CA GLY A 268 -5.00 2.65 -15.86
C GLY A 268 -3.71 1.88 -15.54
N VAL A 269 -3.32 0.87 -16.34
CA VAL A 269 -2.08 0.10 -16.09
C VAL A 269 -0.81 0.96 -16.20
N ILE A 270 -0.76 1.89 -17.16
CA ILE A 270 0.40 2.74 -17.40
C ILE A 270 0.68 3.66 -16.19
N PRO A 271 -0.29 4.45 -15.69
CA PRO A 271 -0.10 5.23 -14.46
C PRO A 271 0.37 4.35 -13.27
N ARG A 272 -0.14 3.12 -13.18
CA ARG A 272 0.23 2.21 -12.10
C ARG A 272 1.68 1.75 -12.19
N ILE A 273 2.17 1.41 -13.38
CA ILE A 273 3.58 1.07 -13.62
C ILE A 273 4.48 2.27 -13.32
N LEU A 274 4.11 3.46 -13.81
CA LEU A 274 4.85 4.71 -13.57
C LEU A 274 4.95 5.04 -12.07
N ARG A 275 3.98 4.60 -11.25
CA ARG A 275 4.00 4.80 -9.80
C ARG A 275 5.00 3.89 -9.09
N VAL A 276 5.28 2.69 -9.61
CA VAL A 276 6.03 1.65 -8.87
C VAL A 276 7.43 2.13 -8.52
N ALA A 277 8.23 2.54 -9.51
CA ALA A 277 9.64 2.86 -9.26
C ALA A 277 9.81 4.12 -8.38
N PRO A 278 9.13 5.26 -8.68
CA PRO A 278 9.21 6.46 -7.85
C PRO A 278 8.72 6.22 -6.43
N GLY A 279 7.58 5.52 -6.26
CA GLY A 279 7.03 5.29 -4.93
C GLY A 279 7.93 4.42 -4.04
N GLN A 280 8.59 3.40 -4.62
CA GLN A 280 9.58 2.61 -3.90
C GLN A 280 10.82 3.44 -3.54
N ALA A 281 11.35 4.21 -4.48
CA ALA A 281 12.53 5.05 -4.24
C ALA A 281 12.29 6.07 -3.12
N ILE A 282 11.13 6.75 -3.14
CA ILE A 282 10.75 7.75 -2.13
C ILE A 282 10.58 7.10 -0.77
N THR A 283 9.89 5.96 -0.70
CA THR A 283 9.69 5.26 0.57
C THR A 283 11.04 4.91 1.21
N TRP A 284 11.95 4.33 0.43
CA TRP A 284 13.28 3.96 0.93
C TRP A 284 14.10 5.18 1.36
N ALA A 285 14.20 6.20 0.51
CA ALA A 285 14.96 7.41 0.82
C ALA A 285 14.46 8.10 2.10
N VAL A 286 13.14 8.18 2.29
CA VAL A 286 12.55 8.80 3.48
C VAL A 286 12.75 7.94 4.71
N VAL A 287 12.62 6.60 4.60
CA VAL A 287 12.95 5.71 5.73
C VAL A 287 14.41 5.88 6.16
N GLU A 288 15.35 5.87 5.21
CA GLU A 288 16.78 6.05 5.51
C GLU A 288 17.06 7.41 6.15
N LEU A 289 16.50 8.49 5.60
CA LEU A 289 16.65 9.84 6.13
C LEU A 289 16.11 9.94 7.57
N VAL A 290 14.89 9.47 7.80
CA VAL A 290 14.25 9.56 9.12
C VAL A 290 14.97 8.66 10.12
N MET A 291 15.38 7.45 9.74
CA MET A 291 16.17 6.59 10.60
C MET A 291 17.54 7.21 10.93
N GLY A 292 18.20 7.85 9.95
CA GLY A 292 19.46 8.57 10.18
C GLY A 292 19.32 9.75 11.14
N ILE A 293 18.18 10.45 11.12
CA ILE A 293 17.88 11.54 12.06
C ILE A 293 17.54 11.00 13.46
N LEU A 294 16.80 9.88 13.55
CA LEU A 294 16.36 9.29 14.82
C LEU A 294 17.45 8.46 15.50
N GLU A 295 18.44 7.98 14.75
CA GLU A 295 19.62 7.28 15.24
C GLU A 295 20.88 8.01 14.77
N PRO A 296 21.11 9.24 15.25
CA PRO A 296 22.38 9.90 15.01
C PRO A 296 23.42 9.05 15.70
N SER A 297 24.23 8.33 14.91
CA SER A 297 25.29 7.48 15.42
C SER A 297 26.09 8.30 16.43
N SER A 298 26.09 7.87 17.69
CA SER A 298 26.93 8.41 18.75
C SER A 298 28.39 8.08 18.43
N LYS A 299 28.96 8.80 17.46
CA LYS A 299 30.39 8.83 17.12
C LYS A 299 30.71 10.17 16.46
N LYS A 300 30.77 11.23 17.27
CA LYS A 300 31.64 12.41 17.07
C LYS A 300 31.94 13.01 18.46
N HIS A 301 32.90 12.42 19.15
CA HIS A 301 33.95 13.05 19.98
C HIS A 301 34.64 11.99 20.84
#